data_AF-A0A846ND67-F1
#
_entry.id   AF-A0A846ND67-F1
#
_cell.length_a   1.000
_cell.length_b   1.000
_cell.length_c   1.000
_cell.angle_alpha   90.00
_cell.angle_beta   90.00
_cell.angle_gamma   90.00
#
_symmetry.space_group_name_H-M   'P 1'
#
loop_
_entity.id
_entity.type
_entity.pdbx_description
1 polymer ?
#
loop_
_entity_poly.entity_id
_entity_poly.type
_entity_poly.pdbx_seq_one_letter_code
_entity_poly.pdbx_strand_id
1 'polypeptide(L)' 'MDEIEEIARDFSRRIGFGDGMLAPQTDVYEEKGELVMKTELPGISEKDLEVTLEGDVLTIKAEKKEEVTEDATHHT' A
#
# COMPACT_ATOMS: atom_id res chain seq x y z
N MET A 1 -18.74 -13.73 9.29
CA MET A 1 -17.50 -12.97 9.54
C MET A 1 -16.76 -12.67 8.23
N ASP A 2 -17.38 -12.77 7.05
CA ASP A 2 -16.65 -13.33 5.91
C ASP A 2 -16.47 -12.43 4.67
N GLU A 3 -17.13 -11.28 4.56
CA GLU A 3 -17.08 -10.47 3.32
C GLU A 3 -15.87 -9.54 3.26
N ILE A 4 -15.55 -8.84 4.36
CA ILE A 4 -14.36 -7.96 4.43
C ILE A 4 -13.07 -8.78 4.38
N GLU A 5 -13.05 -9.99 4.97
CA GLU A 5 -11.90 -10.89 4.87
C GLU A 5 -11.71 -11.43 3.45
N GLU A 6 -12.80 -11.71 2.72
CA GLU A 6 -12.73 -12.12 1.33
C GLU A 6 -12.22 -10.98 0.44
N ILE A 7 -12.72 -9.75 0.65
CA ILE A 7 -12.23 -8.54 -0.02
C ILE A 7 -10.75 -8.32 0.29
N ALA A 8 -10.32 -8.45 1.56
CA ALA A 8 -8.92 -8.29 1.94
C ALA A 8 -8.01 -9.36 1.31
N ARG A 9 -8.46 -10.62 1.25
CA ARG A 9 -7.73 -11.72 0.60
C ARG A 9 -7.69 -11.60 -0.92
N ASP A 10 -8.77 -11.13 -1.55
CA ASP A 10 -8.82 -10.90 -2.99
C ASP A 10 -8.00 -9.67 -3.39
N PHE A 11 -8.08 -8.60 -2.58
CA PHE A 11 -7.19 -7.46 -2.63
C PHE A 11 -5.75 -7.96 -2.58
N SER A 12 -5.31 -8.63 -1.52
CA SER A 12 -3.94 -9.15 -1.38
C SER A 12 -3.45 -9.99 -2.56
N ARG A 13 -4.32 -10.80 -3.20
CA ARG A 13 -3.96 -11.61 -4.37
C ARG A 13 -3.79 -10.77 -5.64
N ARG A 14 -4.52 -9.67 -5.80
CA ARG A 14 -4.54 -8.82 -7.01
C ARG A 14 -3.43 -7.77 -7.06
N ILE A 15 -2.95 -7.29 -5.91
CA ILE A 15 -1.86 -6.29 -5.77
C ILE A 15 -0.46 -6.90 -5.91
N GLY A 16 -0.35 -8.17 -6.32
CA GLY A 16 0.94 -8.81 -6.54
C GLY A 16 1.70 -9.13 -5.26
N PHE A 17 1.05 -9.11 -4.09
CA PHE A 17 1.61 -9.64 -2.84
C PHE A 17 1.61 -11.18 -2.82
N GLY A 18 1.96 -11.80 -3.96
CA GLY A 18 2.28 -13.21 -4.04
C GLY A 18 3.59 -13.49 -3.29
N ASP A 19 3.70 -14.71 -2.76
CA ASP A 19 4.81 -15.22 -1.94
C ASP A 19 6.18 -14.57 -2.27
N GLY A 20 6.55 -13.54 -1.51
CA GLY A 20 7.87 -12.91 -1.57
C GLY A 20 7.92 -11.39 -1.78
N MET A 21 6.82 -10.69 -2.05
CA MET A 21 6.80 -9.22 -2.14
C MET A 21 6.46 -8.60 -0.78
N LEU A 22 7.32 -7.70 -0.27
CA LEU A 22 7.05 -6.94 0.97
C LEU A 22 5.83 -6.04 0.76
N ALA A 23 4.70 -6.45 1.33
CA ALA A 23 3.49 -5.64 1.36
C ALA A 23 3.58 -4.59 2.48
N PRO A 24 3.21 -3.32 2.22
CA PRO A 24 3.06 -2.34 3.29
C PRO A 24 1.95 -2.77 4.24
N GLN A 25 2.10 -2.43 5.52
CA GLN A 25 1.06 -2.69 6.51
C GLN A 25 -0.20 -1.94 6.09
N THR A 26 -1.27 -2.70 5.86
CA THR A 26 -2.50 -2.18 5.30
C THR A 26 -3.70 -2.76 6.05
N ASP A 27 -4.54 -1.87 6.57
CA ASP A 27 -5.80 -2.20 7.22
C ASP A 27 -6.96 -1.81 6.32
N VAL A 28 -7.94 -2.71 6.20
CA VAL A 28 -9.18 -2.47 5.45
C VAL A 28 -10.35 -2.70 6.38
N TYR A 29 -11.25 -1.73 6.48
CA TYR A 29 -12.41 -1.81 7.35
C TYR A 29 -13.55 -0.93 6.83
N GLU A 30 -14.76 -1.18 7.33
CA GLU A 30 -15.92 -0.35 7.04
C GLU A 30 -16.17 0.63 8.18
N GLU A 31 -16.40 1.90 7.86
CA GLU A 31 -16.80 2.92 8.81
C GLU A 31 -17.96 3.72 8.23
N LYS A 32 -19.11 3.75 8.91
CA LYS A 32 -20.29 4.55 8.53
C LYS A 32 -20.79 4.30 7.10
N GLY A 33 -20.62 3.07 6.58
CA GLY A 33 -21.01 2.70 5.22
C GLY A 33 -19.98 3.04 4.14
N GLU A 34 -18.78 3.47 4.54
CA GLU A 34 -17.65 3.71 3.65
C GLU A 34 -16.60 2.62 3.82
N LEU A 35 -16.06 2.14 2.69
CA LEU A 35 -14.88 1.27 2.69
C LEU A 35 -13.63 2.13 2.90
N VAL A 36 -12.93 1.90 4.00
CA VAL A 36 -11.71 2.64 4.36
C VAL A 36 -10.51 1.72 4.24
N MET A 37 -9.50 2.18 3.50
CA MET A 37 -8.19 1.54 3.40
C MET A 37 -7.14 2.46 4.01
N LYS A 38 -6.39 1.95 4.98
CA LYS A 38 -5.24 2.62 5.58
C LYS A 38 -3.99 1.84 5.25
N THR A 39 -3.01 2.48 4.65
CA THR A 39 -1.72 1.85 4.31
C THR A 39 -0.57 2.73 4.80
N GLU A 40 0.43 2.12 5.40
CA GLU A 40 1.62 2.83 5.90
C GLU A 40 2.74 2.78 4.87
N LEU A 41 3.10 3.96 4.33
CA LEU A 41 4.10 4.14 3.29
C LEU A 41 5.25 5.05 3.77
N PRO A 42 6.16 4.55 4.63
CA PRO A 42 7.22 5.37 5.20
C PRO A 42 8.22 5.84 4.14
N GLY A 43 8.61 7.11 4.21
CA GLY A 43 9.56 7.72 3.28
C GLY A 43 8.97 8.08 1.91
N ILE A 44 7.66 7.94 1.73
CA ILE A 44 6.94 8.46 0.56
C ILE A 44 6.42 9.86 0.87
N SER A 45 6.67 10.81 -0.02
CA SER A 45 6.02 12.13 0.05
C SER A 45 4.70 12.10 -0.72
N GLU A 46 3.72 12.92 -0.32
CA GLU A 46 2.41 12.99 -1.01
C GLU A 46 2.52 13.26 -2.52
N LYS A 47 3.50 14.06 -2.94
CA LYS A 47 3.78 14.36 -4.35
C LYS A 47 4.28 13.15 -5.17
N ASP A 48 4.78 12.12 -4.50
CA ASP A 48 5.33 10.89 -5.09
C ASP A 48 4.33 9.72 -4.92
N LEU A 49 3.08 10.04 -4.56
CA LEU A 49 1.94 9.12 -4.47
C LEU A 49 0.92 9.43 -5.56
N GLU A 50 0.50 8.40 -6.30
CA GLU A 50 -0.52 8.46 -7.34
C GLU A 50 -1.63 7.46 -6.99
N VAL A 51 -2.88 7.93 -6.99
CA VAL A 51 -4.06 7.11 -6.73
C VAL A 51 -5.01 7.23 -7.91
N THR A 52 -5.35 6.10 -8.51
CA THR A 52 -6.30 6.04 -9.63
C THR A 52 -7.39 5.02 -9.34
N LEU A 53 -8.61 5.32 -9.81
CA LEU A 53 -9.75 4.42 -9.75
C LEU A 53 -10.27 4.23 -11.17
N GLU A 54 -10.10 3.02 -11.70
CA GLU A 54 -10.55 2.65 -13.04
C GLU A 54 -11.58 1.52 -12.94
N GLY A 55 -12.85 1.87 -13.12
CA GLY A 55 -13.96 0.95 -12.87
C GLY A 55 -13.98 0.52 -11.40
N ASP A 56 -13.84 -0.78 -11.16
CA ASP A 56 -13.83 -1.38 -9.83
C ASP A 56 -12.40 -1.64 -9.31
N VAL A 57 -11.38 -1.01 -9.91
CA VAL A 57 -9.97 -1.22 -9.56
C VAL A 57 -9.35 0.06 -9.02
N LEU A 58 -9.05 0.07 -7.71
CA LEU A 58 -8.25 1.10 -7.05
C LEU A 58 -6.77 0.74 -7.18
N THR A 59 -5.97 1.64 -7.76
CA THR A 59 -4.51 1.50 -7.88
C THR A 59 -3.83 2.60 -7.08
N ILE A 60 -2.90 2.21 -6.22
CA ILE A 60 -2.04 3.13 -5.46
C ILE A 60 -0.60 2.86 -5.89
N LYS A 61 0.04 3.88 -6.46
CA LYS A 61 1.44 3.83 -6.89
C LYS A 61 2.24 4.82 -6.04
N ALA A 62 3.35 4.36 -5.49
CA ALA A 62 4.21 5.18 -4.64
C ALA A 62 5.68 4.93 -4.97
N GLU A 63 6.50 5.98 -4.99
CA GLU A 63 7.94 5.89 -5.22
C GLU A 63 8.72 6.47 -4.04
N LYS A 64 9.56 5.64 -3.41
CA LYS A 64 10.47 6.09 -2.34
C LYS A 64 11.74 6.63 -2.98
N LYS A 65 12.00 7.93 -2.81
CA LYS A 65 13.29 8.54 -3.15
C LYS A 65 14.23 8.40 -1.97
N GLU A 66 15.31 7.64 -2.15
CA GLU A 66 16.42 7.62 -1.20
C GLU A 66 17.45 8.66 -1.62
N GLU A 67 17.60 9.74 -0.83
CA GLU A 67 18.73 10.66 -0.98
C GLU A 67 19.96 10.02 -0.30
N VAL A 68 20.79 9.35 -1.09
CA VAL A 68 22.13 8.95 -0.64
C VAL A 68 23.02 10.20 -0.65
N THR A 69 23.30 10.76 0.52
CA THR A 69 24.36 11.77 0.69
C THR A 69 25.70 11.05 0.82
N GLU A 70 26.74 11.55 0.14
CA GLU A 70 28.07 10.91 -0.02
C GLU A 70 28.89 10.71 1.28
N ASP A 71 28.31 10.94 2.47
CA ASP A 71 28.96 10.80 3.78
C ASP A 71 28.24 9.83 4.75
N ALA A 72 27.36 8.94 4.26
CA ALA A 72 26.67 7.97 5.11
C ALA A 72 27.40 6.61 5.14
N THR A 73 28.19 6.36 6.20
CA THR A 73 28.71 5.01 6.49
C THR A 73 27.58 4.14 7.04
N HIS A 74 27.06 3.22 6.24
CA HIS A 74 26.07 2.22 6.67
C HIS A 74 26.77 1.14 7.51
N HIS A 75 26.28 0.87 8.72
CA HIS A 75 26.63 -0.33 9.46
C HIS A 75 25.39 -1.23 9.50
N THR A 76 25.54 -2.45 8.99
CA THR A 76 24.47 -3.46 8.93
C THR A 76 24.55 -4.40 10.12
#